data_AF-A0A3D5CPN1-F1
#
_entry.id   AF-A0A3D5CPN1-F1
#
_cell.length_a   1.000
_cell.length_b   1.000
_cell.length_c   1.000
_cell.angle_alpha   90.00
_cell.angle_beta   90.00
_cell.angle_gamma   90.00
#
_symmetry.space_group_name_H-M   'P 1'
#
loop_
_entity.id
_entity.type
_entity.pdbx_description
1 polymer ?
#
loop_
_entity_poly.entity_id
_entity_poly.type
_entity_poly.pdbx_seq_one_letter_code
_entity_poly.pdbx_strand_id
1 'polypeptide(L)'
;MDIPVALAVISLVCMGLSSFMNKVAVNDGLYFPPFLMIINVCYILMALIIHMNQKQAFIVTPRMIGVGGLVGLFGSIGYACMFYALNNGGAGSVVFPIVGLGVIVSVSLSAMIFNEPLTATRLAGLGLGIGSIVLLSR
;
A
#
# COMPACT_ATOMS: atom_id res chain seq x y z
N MET A 1 21.64 -9.27 -8.44
CA MET A 1 20.25 -8.92 -8.09
C MET A 1 20.06 -7.48 -8.52
N ASP A 2 19.11 -7.19 -9.40
CA ASP A 2 18.93 -5.82 -9.92
C ASP A 2 18.51 -4.87 -8.79
N ILE A 3 19.06 -3.66 -8.78
CA ILE A 3 18.75 -2.58 -7.82
C ILE A 3 17.23 -2.42 -7.56
N PRO A 4 16.34 -2.38 -8.58
CA PRO A 4 14.90 -2.28 -8.36
C PRO A 4 14.30 -3.49 -7.62
N VAL A 5 14.81 -4.69 -7.85
CA VAL A 5 14.35 -5.91 -7.17
C VAL A 5 14.75 -5.86 -5.70
N ALA A 6 15.97 -5.39 -5.39
CA ALA A 6 16.41 -5.22 -4.00
C ALA A 6 15.54 -4.22 -3.23
N LEU A 7 15.22 -3.07 -3.83
CA LEU A 7 14.34 -2.06 -3.24
C LEU A 7 12.91 -2.60 -3.03
N ALA A 8 12.40 -3.40 -3.97
CA ALA A 8 11.09 -4.03 -3.83
C ALA A 8 11.04 -5.04 -2.67
N VAL A 9 12.10 -5.83 -2.47
CA VAL A 9 12.20 -6.76 -1.34
C VAL A 9 12.25 -6.01 0.00
N ILE A 10 13.02 -4.93 0.08
CA ILE A 10 13.06 -4.08 1.29
C ILE A 10 11.67 -3.50 1.57
N SER A 11 10.98 -2.99 0.54
CA SER A 11 9.61 -2.48 0.66
C SER A 11 8.65 -3.57 1.17
N LEU A 12 8.74 -4.79 0.65
CA LEU A 12 7.92 -5.92 1.10
C LEU A 12 8.07 -6.16 2.60
N VAL A 13 9.31 -6.17 3.12
CA VAL A 13 9.57 -6.38 4.54
C VAL A 13 9.04 -5.21 5.38
N CYS A 14 9.33 -3.97 4.98
CA CYS A 14 8.88 -2.79 5.71
C CYS A 14 7.35 -2.64 5.71
N MET A 15 6.70 -2.87 4.57
CA MET A 15 5.23 -2.80 4.46
C MET A 15 4.55 -3.96 5.20
N GLY A 16 5.16 -5.15 5.21
CA GLY A 16 4.70 -6.27 6.02
C GLY A 16 4.74 -5.96 7.51
N LEU A 17 5.85 -5.40 7.99
CA LEU A 17 5.99 -5.00 9.40
C LEU A 17 5.01 -3.89 9.77
N SER A 18 4.85 -2.87 8.91
CA SER A 18 3.85 -1.82 9.10
C SER A 18 2.42 -2.37 9.16
N SER A 19 2.09 -3.34 8.31
CA SER A 19 0.80 -4.02 8.33
C SER A 19 0.59 -4.77 9.66
N PHE A 20 1.61 -5.46 10.16
CA PHE A 20 1.53 -6.10 11.47
C PHE A 20 1.32 -5.09 12.61
N MET A 21 2.02 -3.95 12.60
CA MET A 21 1.81 -2.87 13.57
C MET A 21 0.38 -2.32 13.53
N ASN A 22 -0.27 -2.28 12.37
CA ASN A 22 -1.70 -1.93 12.28
C ASN A 22 -2.59 -2.91 13.03
N LYS A 23 -2.30 -4.21 12.98
CA LYS A 23 -3.05 -5.20 13.77
C LYS A 23 -2.87 -4.97 15.27
N VAL A 24 -1.64 -4.70 15.70
CA VAL A 24 -1.33 -4.40 17.11
C VAL A 24 -2.08 -3.15 17.57
N ALA A 25 -2.05 -2.07 16.78
CA ALA A 25 -2.77 -0.84 17.06
C ALA A 25 -4.28 -1.04 17.24
N VAL A 26 -4.89 -1.87 16.40
CA VAL A 26 -6.31 -2.21 16.52
C VAL A 26 -6.58 -3.06 17.77
N ASN A 27 -5.73 -4.04 18.06
CA ASN A 27 -5.88 -4.91 19.22
C ASN A 27 -5.74 -4.16 20.55
N ASP A 28 -4.90 -3.12 20.58
CA ASP A 28 -4.77 -2.21 21.72
C ASP A 28 -5.92 -1.19 21.81
N GLY A 29 -6.89 -1.25 20.89
CA GLY A 29 -8.06 -0.37 20.86
C GLY A 29 -7.73 1.08 20.54
N LEU A 30 -6.63 1.34 19.82
CA LEU A 30 -6.20 2.70 19.51
C LEU A 30 -7.25 3.42 18.65
N TYR A 31 -7.53 4.67 19.01
CA TYR A 31 -8.49 5.48 18.27
C TYR A 31 -7.98 5.81 16.87
N PHE A 32 -8.79 5.53 15.85
CA PHE A 32 -8.37 5.54 14.45
C PHE A 32 -7.90 6.91 13.93
N PRO A 33 -8.63 8.03 14.11
CA PRO A 33 -8.22 9.31 13.53
C PRO A 33 -6.85 9.82 14.02
N PRO A 34 -6.54 9.85 15.33
CA PRO A 34 -5.21 10.24 15.81
C PRO A 34 -4.10 9.31 15.31
N PHE A 35 -4.37 8.01 15.25
CA PHE A 35 -3.42 7.02 14.75
C PHE A 35 -3.06 7.29 13.29
N LEU A 36 -4.05 7.54 12.44
CA LEU A 36 -3.85 7.92 11.03
C LEU A 36 -3.08 9.25 10.90
N MET A 37 -3.35 10.23 11.76
CA MET A 37 -2.63 11.50 11.76
C MET A 37 -1.14 11.31 12.10
N ILE A 38 -0.82 10.50 13.10
CA ILE A 38 0.58 10.19 13.48
C ILE A 38 1.31 9.51 12.32
N ILE A 39 0.68 8.55 11.64
CA ILE A 39 1.26 7.89 10.46
C ILE A 39 1.57 8.91 9.36
N ASN A 40 0.64 9.82 9.07
CA ASN A 40 0.85 10.86 8.06
C ASN A 40 1.98 11.82 8.44
N VAL A 41 2.14 12.16 9.73
CA VAL A 41 3.29 12.95 10.20
C VAL A 41 4.60 12.21 9.93
N CYS A 42 4.68 10.91 10.22
CA CYS A 42 5.85 10.11 9.88
C CYS A 42 6.16 10.10 8.37
N TYR A 43 5.13 10.04 7.50
CA TYR A 43 5.33 10.14 6.06
C TYR A 43 5.84 11.52 5.62
N ILE A 44 5.34 12.60 6.21
CA ILE A 44 5.82 13.96 5.93
C ILE A 44 7.29 14.10 6.33
N LEU A 45 7.69 13.58 7.50
CA LEU A 45 9.08 13.60 7.94
C LEU A 45 10.00 12.83 6.98
N MET A 46 9.59 11.64 6.53
CA MET A 46 10.36 10.89 5.54
C MET A 46 10.45 11.62 4.20
N ALA A 47 9.36 12.25 3.74
CA ALA A 47 9.37 13.07 2.53
C ALA A 47 10.35 14.26 2.63
N LEU A 48 10.42 14.92 3.79
CA LEU A 48 11.39 15.99 4.06
C LEU A 48 12.83 15.49 3.98
N ILE A 49 13.15 14.35 4.60
CA ILE A 49 14.49 13.75 4.55
C ILE A 49 14.89 13.44 3.09
N ILE A 50 13.97 12.88 2.31
CA ILE A 50 14.22 12.59 0.88
C ILE A 50 14.45 13.89 0.11
N HIS A 51 13.64 14.92 0.35
CA HIS A 51 13.78 16.21 -0.32
C HIS A 51 15.12 16.89 0.00
N MET A 52 15.56 16.85 1.27
CA MET A 52 16.86 17.36 1.69
C MET A 52 18.03 16.67 0.97
N ASN A 53 17.92 15.36 0.72
CA ASN A 53 18.94 14.62 -0.03
C ASN A 53 18.89 14.86 -1.54
N GLN A 54 17.71 15.08 -2.13
CA GLN A 54 17.57 15.23 -3.58
C GLN A 54 17.88 16.64 -4.12
N LYS A 55 17.87 17.68 -3.27
CA LYS A 55 18.16 19.08 -3.64
C LYS A 55 17.39 19.60 -4.88
N GLN A 56 16.25 19.00 -5.21
CA GLN A 56 15.40 19.39 -6.33
C GLN A 56 14.59 20.64 -5.96
N ALA A 57 14.27 21.50 -6.95
CA ALA A 57 13.41 22.65 -6.73
C ALA A 57 11.99 22.19 -6.36
N PHE A 58 11.41 22.77 -5.31
CA PHE A 58 10.04 22.47 -4.87
C PHE A 58 9.03 23.12 -5.82
N ILE A 59 8.76 22.45 -6.96
CA ILE A 59 7.81 22.93 -7.98
C ILE A 59 6.52 22.14 -7.82
N VAL A 60 5.45 22.83 -7.40
CA VAL A 60 4.11 22.23 -7.29
C VAL A 60 3.38 22.43 -8.61
N THR A 61 3.17 21.35 -9.36
CA THR A 61 2.39 21.38 -10.60
C THR A 61 0.91 21.04 -10.31
N PRO A 62 -0.08 21.64 -11.00
CA PRO A 62 -1.50 21.29 -10.83
C PRO A 62 -1.79 19.79 -10.99
N ARG A 63 -1.03 19.12 -11.87
CA ARG A 63 -1.09 17.66 -12.06
C ARG A 63 -0.65 16.90 -10.80
N MET A 64 0.33 17.39 -10.05
CA MET A 64 0.77 16.79 -8.78
C MET A 64 -0.30 16.92 -7.71
N ILE A 65 -1.01 18.06 -7.68
CA ILE A 65 -2.15 18.27 -6.76
C ILE A 65 -3.29 17.31 -7.13
N GLY A 66 -3.64 17.20 -8.41
CA GLY A 66 -4.70 16.29 -8.87
C GLY A 66 -4.39 14.82 -8.58
N VAL A 67 -3.23 14.33 -9.03
CA VAL A 67 -2.84 12.93 -8.82
C VAL A 67 -2.57 12.65 -7.34
N GLY A 68 -1.84 13.54 -6.64
CA GLY A 68 -1.55 13.39 -5.22
C GLY A 68 -2.80 13.44 -4.34
N GLY A 69 -3.76 14.30 -4.67
CA GLY A 69 -5.06 14.36 -4.01
C GLY A 69 -5.87 13.07 -4.18
N LEU A 70 -5.92 12.51 -5.39
CA LEU A 70 -6.56 11.22 -5.64
C LEU A 70 -5.88 10.08 -4.86
N VAL A 71 -4.53 10.01 -4.90
CA VAL A 71 -3.77 9.01 -4.14
C VAL A 71 -4.06 9.12 -2.64
N GLY A 72 -4.06 10.34 -2.09
CA GLY A 72 -4.38 10.57 -0.68
C GLY A 72 -5.83 10.20 -0.33
N LEU A 73 -6.78 10.49 -1.21
CA LEU A 73 -8.20 10.18 -1.01
C LEU A 73 -8.45 8.67 -1.04
N PHE A 74 -8.00 7.96 -2.08
CA PHE A 74 -8.14 6.51 -2.15
C PHE A 74 -7.33 5.80 -1.06
N GLY A 75 -6.13 6.28 -0.75
CA GLY A 75 -5.28 5.73 0.32
C GLY A 75 -5.93 5.86 1.69
N SER A 76 -6.48 7.03 2.03
CA SER A 76 -7.14 7.26 3.32
C SER A 76 -8.43 6.45 3.47
N ILE A 77 -9.26 6.36 2.42
CA ILE A 77 -10.45 5.50 2.42
C ILE A 77 -10.06 4.04 2.59
N GLY A 78 -9.06 3.56 1.83
CA GLY A 78 -8.58 2.18 1.93
C GLY A 78 -8.04 1.85 3.32
N TYR A 79 -7.28 2.75 3.92
CA TYR A 79 -6.75 2.59 5.27
C TYR A 79 -7.86 2.58 6.33
N ALA A 80 -8.87 3.44 6.18
CA ALA A 80 -10.03 3.46 7.06
C ALA A 80 -10.83 2.17 6.99
N CYS A 81 -11.12 1.67 5.78
CA CYS A 81 -11.79 0.39 5.59
C CYS A 81 -10.98 -0.77 6.18
N MET A 82 -9.67 -0.80 5.96
CA MET A 82 -8.78 -1.83 6.50
C MET A 82 -8.76 -1.83 8.03
N PHE A 83 -8.61 -0.66 8.64
CA PHE A 83 -8.60 -0.53 10.10
C PHE A 83 -9.96 -0.91 10.70
N TYR A 84 -11.06 -0.47 10.08
CA TYR A 84 -12.41 -0.80 10.54
C TYR A 84 -12.69 -2.30 10.39
N ALA A 85 -12.20 -2.95 9.32
CA ALA A 85 -12.31 -4.39 9.13
C ALA A 85 -11.56 -5.17 10.22
N LEU A 86 -10.34 -4.75 10.56
CA LEU A 86 -9.58 -5.33 11.68
C LEU A 86 -10.30 -5.09 13.02
N ASN A 87 -10.86 -3.89 13.23
CA ASN A 87 -11.51 -3.50 14.47
C ASN A 87 -12.83 -4.24 14.72
N ASN A 88 -13.55 -4.63 13.66
CA ASN A 88 -14.76 -5.47 13.76
C ASN A 88 -14.46 -6.97 13.96
N GLY A 89 -13.26 -7.31 14.45
CA GLY A 89 -12.87 -8.70 14.70
C GLY A 89 -12.36 -9.44 13.45
N GLY A 90 -12.10 -8.74 12.35
CA GLY A 90 -11.47 -9.31 11.17
C GLY A 90 -10.08 -9.85 11.50
N ALA A 91 -9.87 -11.15 11.31
CA ALA A 91 -8.54 -11.73 11.47
C ALA A 91 -7.58 -11.07 10.49
N GLY A 92 -6.46 -10.51 10.99
CA GLY A 92 -5.44 -9.94 10.11
C GLY A 92 -4.96 -10.92 9.03
N SER A 93 -4.96 -12.22 9.32
CA SER A 93 -4.65 -13.28 8.35
C SER A 93 -5.61 -13.35 7.15
N VAL A 94 -6.80 -12.75 7.24
CA VAL A 94 -7.79 -12.64 6.16
C VAL A 94 -7.77 -11.24 5.55
N VAL A 95 -7.70 -10.19 6.40
CA VAL A 95 -7.74 -8.80 5.94
C VAL A 95 -6.49 -8.42 5.15
N PHE A 96 -5.28 -8.78 5.60
CA PHE A 96 -4.04 -8.39 4.90
C PHE A 96 -3.93 -9.02 3.51
N PRO A 97 -4.21 -10.33 3.31
CA PRO A 97 -4.21 -10.90 1.97
C PRO A 97 -5.24 -10.27 1.03
N ILE A 98 -6.45 -9.95 1.53
CA ILE A 98 -7.48 -9.27 0.73
C ILE A 98 -7.02 -7.87 0.32
N VAL A 99 -6.43 -7.09 1.23
CA VAL A 99 -5.85 -5.78 0.88
C VAL A 99 -4.71 -5.94 -0.12
N GLY A 100 -3.92 -7.02 -0.02
CA GLY A 100 -2.89 -7.41 -0.98
C GLY A 100 -3.43 -7.66 -2.40
N LEU A 101 -4.69 -8.10 -2.56
CA LEU A 101 -5.34 -8.23 -3.89
C LEU A 101 -5.49 -6.89 -4.60
N GLY A 102 -5.34 -5.75 -3.90
CA GLY A 102 -5.25 -4.43 -4.52
C GLY A 102 -4.15 -4.33 -5.58
N VAL A 103 -3.10 -5.16 -5.48
CA VAL A 103 -2.06 -5.28 -6.52
C VAL A 103 -2.65 -5.71 -7.86
N ILE A 104 -3.67 -6.57 -7.88
CA ILE A 104 -4.35 -6.98 -9.12
C ILE A 104 -5.03 -5.78 -9.78
N VAL A 105 -5.71 -4.96 -8.98
CA VAL A 105 -6.36 -3.74 -9.47
C VAL A 105 -5.32 -2.78 -10.05
N SER A 106 -4.22 -2.57 -9.33
CA SER A 106 -3.10 -1.72 -9.77
C SER A 106 -2.45 -2.22 -11.06
N VAL A 107 -2.12 -3.52 -11.14
CA VAL A 107 -1.48 -4.12 -12.32
C VAL A 107 -2.43 -4.12 -13.52
N SER A 108 -3.73 -4.37 -13.30
CA SER A 108 -4.74 -4.33 -14.36
C SER A 108 -4.92 -2.91 -14.91
N LEU A 109 -5.02 -1.91 -14.05
CA LEU A 109 -5.07 -0.51 -14.46
C LEU A 109 -3.78 -0.08 -15.17
N SER A 110 -2.62 -0.47 -14.66
CA SER A 110 -1.34 -0.16 -15.31
C SER A 110 -1.25 -0.76 -16.71
N ALA A 111 -1.67 -2.01 -16.88
CA ALA A 111 -1.71 -2.64 -18.19
C ALA A 111 -2.67 -1.94 -19.15
N MET A 112 -3.87 -1.55 -18.70
CA MET A 112 -4.85 -0.84 -19.52
C MET A 112 -4.42 0.58 -19.90
N ILE A 113 -3.81 1.32 -18.97
CA ILE A 113 -3.48 2.74 -19.15
C ILE A 113 -2.12 2.91 -19.85
N PHE A 114 -1.12 2.11 -19.48
CA PHE A 114 0.25 2.23 -20.01
C PHE A 114 0.53 1.26 -21.17
N ASN A 115 -0.45 0.43 -21.57
CA ASN A 115 -0.30 -0.58 -22.63
C ASN A 115 0.94 -1.47 -22.43
N GLU A 116 1.27 -1.80 -21.18
CA GLU A 116 2.36 -2.73 -20.91
C GLU A 116 1.99 -4.13 -21.41
N PRO A 117 2.85 -4.81 -22.20
CA PRO A 117 2.58 -6.16 -22.65
C PRO A 117 2.57 -7.11 -21.45
N LEU A 118 1.36 -7.46 -21.00
CA LEU A 118 1.15 -8.48 -19.97
C LEU A 118 1.57 -9.84 -20.53
N THR A 119 2.78 -10.26 -20.20
CA THR A 119 3.29 -11.59 -20.55
C THR A 119 2.45 -12.65 -19.83
N ALA A 120 2.15 -13.78 -20.49
CA ALA A 120 1.36 -14.88 -19.93
C ALA A 120 1.87 -15.36 -18.55
N THR A 121 3.19 -15.26 -18.32
CA THR A 121 3.83 -15.56 -17.04
C THR A 121 3.44 -14.61 -15.90
N ARG A 122 3.22 -13.32 -16.18
CA ARG A 122 2.75 -12.34 -15.17
C ARG A 122 1.28 -12.58 -14.82
N LEU A 123 0.47 -12.95 -15.80
CA LEU A 123 -0.93 -13.36 -15.59
C LEU A 123 -1.03 -14.67 -14.79
N ALA A 124 -0.18 -15.65 -15.09
CA ALA A 124 -0.08 -16.89 -14.31
C ALA A 124 0.40 -16.62 -12.88
N GLY A 125 1.38 -15.74 -12.69
CA GLY A 125 1.83 -15.30 -11.37
C GLY A 125 0.74 -14.59 -10.56
N LEU A 126 -0.06 -13.72 -11.19
CA LEU A 126 -1.24 -13.10 -10.58
C LEU A 126 -2.29 -14.15 -10.20
N GLY A 127 -2.57 -15.11 -11.09
CA GLY A 127 -3.50 -16.22 -10.84
C GLY A 127 -3.07 -17.10 -9.67
N LEU A 128 -1.78 -17.44 -9.58
CA LEU A 128 -1.21 -18.16 -8.44
C LEU A 128 -1.24 -17.32 -7.15
N GLY A 129 -1.02 -16.01 -7.24
CA GLY A 129 -1.19 -15.08 -6.12
C GLY A 129 -2.63 -15.09 -5.58
N ILE A 130 -3.62 -15.00 -6.47
CA ILE A 130 -5.04 -15.11 -6.11
C ILE A 130 -5.31 -16.48 -5.45
N GLY A 131 -4.81 -17.57 -6.04
CA GLY A 131 -4.99 -18.92 -5.50
C GLY A 131 -4.41 -19.09 -4.09
N SER A 132 -3.20 -18.58 -3.86
CA SER A 132 -2.55 -18.57 -2.54
C SER A 132 -3.39 -17.82 -1.49
N ILE A 133 -3.95 -16.66 -1.88
CA ILE A 133 -4.76 -15.83 -0.98
C ILE A 133 -6.12 -16.46 -0.69
N VAL A 134 -6.78 -17.10 -1.67
CA VAL A 134 -8.04 -17.82 -1.46
C VAL A 134 -7.85 -18.99 -0.49
N LEU A 135 -6.71 -19.68 -0.56
CA LEU A 135 -6.34 -20.72 0.38
C LEU A 135 -6.03 -20.18 1.78
N LEU A 136 -5.41 -18.99 1.89
CA LEU A 136 -5.14 -18.33 3.17
C LEU A 136 -6.39 -17.74 3.85
N SER A 137 -7.42 -17.42 3.06
CA SER A 137 -8.67 -16.77 3.51
C SER A 137 -9.72 -17.77 4.00
N ARG A 138 -9.52 -19.07 3.78
CA ARG A 138 -10.37 -20.17 4.31
C ARG A 138 -9.77 -20.77 5.57
#